data_AF-A0A6P5J6E3-F1
#
_entry.id   AF-A0A6P5J6E3-F1
#
_cell.length_a   1.000
_cell.length_b   1.000
_cell.length_c   1.000
_cell.angle_alpha   90.00
_cell.angle_beta   90.00
_cell.angle_gamma   90.00
#
_symmetry.space_group_name_H-M   'P 1'
#
loop_
_entity.id
_entity.type
_entity.pdbx_description
1 polymer ?
#
loop_
_entity_poly.entity_id
_entity_poly.type
_entity_poly.pdbx_seq_one_letter_code
_entity_poly.pdbx_strand_id
1 'polypeptide(L)'
;MRRIMRLQQVKIFAPNMEQMHVVNHLSGSPTEEKRNVLVESARIARGNIQDLADLKVSEFDAVIFPGGFGVAKNLCSWAVDGKDCTVNNIVKATLQAFHSAKKPIGLCCISPVLAAKVFPGCEVTVGQDKNVGGRFPDAETATAIQELGCKHVCKDVGESHVDSTNKIVTTCAFMCKAPLHEIFDGIGTMVGEVLKLA
;
A
#
# COMPACT_ATOMS: atom_id res chain seq x y z
N MET A 1 -31.24 -15.25 -7.91
CA MET A 1 -30.20 -14.88 -8.88
C MET A 1 -28.84 -14.91 -8.16
N ARG A 2 -28.19 -16.08 -8.11
CA ARG A 2 -26.92 -16.28 -7.40
C ARG A 2 -25.81 -15.58 -8.19
N ARG A 3 -25.32 -14.43 -7.71
CA ARG A 3 -24.05 -13.88 -8.19
C ARG A 3 -23.00 -14.97 -8.00
N ILE A 4 -22.45 -15.48 -9.09
CA ILE A 4 -21.26 -16.34 -9.06
C ILE A 4 -20.15 -15.47 -8.49
N MET A 5 -19.96 -15.53 -7.17
CA MET A 5 -18.74 -15.03 -6.55
C MET A 5 -17.63 -15.95 -7.07
N ARG A 6 -16.85 -15.47 -8.04
CA ARG A 6 -15.58 -16.13 -8.35
C ARG A 6 -14.78 -16.15 -7.05
N LEU A 7 -14.47 -17.35 -6.54
CA LEU A 7 -13.51 -17.51 -5.46
C LEU A 7 -12.18 -16.96 -5.98
N GLN A 8 -11.77 -15.81 -5.45
CA GLN A 8 -10.48 -15.24 -5.77
C GLN A 8 -9.42 -15.94 -4.92
N GLN A 9 -8.39 -16.44 -5.58
CA GLN A 9 -7.28 -17.06 -4.89
C GLN A 9 -6.22 -16.00 -4.58
N VAL A 10 -5.87 -15.86 -3.31
CA VAL A 10 -4.84 -14.92 -2.85
C VAL A 10 -3.60 -15.72 -2.45
N LYS A 11 -2.43 -15.30 -2.92
CA LYS A 11 -1.14 -15.69 -2.35
C LYS A 11 -0.53 -14.48 -1.66
N ILE A 12 0.11 -14.69 -0.51
CA ILE A 12 0.69 -13.63 0.30
C ILE A 12 2.21 -13.70 0.17
N PHE A 13 2.85 -12.53 0.09
CA PHE A 13 4.28 -12.39 -0.07
C PHE A 13 4.84 -11.35 0.91
N ALA A 14 6.09 -11.52 1.31
CA ALA A 14 6.85 -10.52 2.04
C ALA A 14 8.35 -10.67 1.74
N PRO A 15 9.14 -9.57 1.71
CA PRO A 15 10.58 -9.69 1.53
C PRO A 15 11.21 -10.35 2.75
N ASN A 16 12.12 -11.29 2.52
CA ASN A 16 12.87 -11.94 3.59
C ASN A 16 14.05 -11.07 4.05
N MET A 17 13.78 -10.12 4.96
CA MET A 17 14.76 -9.17 5.48
C MET A 17 14.47 -8.81 6.95
N GLU A 18 15.45 -8.23 7.66
CA GLU A 18 15.21 -7.64 8.99
C GLU A 18 14.26 -6.42 8.88
N GLN A 19 13.39 -6.24 9.87
CA GLN A 19 12.63 -5.00 10.03
C GLN A 19 13.60 -3.87 10.43
N MET A 20 13.33 -2.64 9.98
CA MET A 20 14.08 -1.45 10.39
C MET A 20 13.99 -1.22 11.90
N HIS A 21 12.79 -1.36 12.47
CA HIS A 21 12.55 -1.22 13.91
C HIS A 21 11.49 -2.22 14.37
N VAL A 22 11.71 -2.85 15.52
CA VAL A 22 10.65 -3.53 16.28
C VAL A 22 10.06 -2.51 17.25
N VAL A 23 8.75 -2.32 17.21
CA VAL A 23 8.04 -1.28 17.98
C VAL A 23 7.14 -1.93 19.03
N ASN A 24 7.28 -1.49 20.29
CA ASN A 24 6.27 -1.75 21.30
C ASN A 24 5.08 -0.84 21.03
N HIS A 25 3.98 -1.40 20.51
CA HIS A 25 2.81 -0.61 20.13
C HIS A 25 1.99 -0.11 21.33
N LEU A 26 2.26 -0.57 22.57
CA LEU A 26 1.66 0.00 23.78
C LEU A 26 2.28 1.36 24.14
N SER A 27 3.61 1.48 24.00
CA SER A 27 4.33 2.74 24.26
C SER A 27 4.55 3.60 23.01
N GLY A 28 4.43 3.00 21.82
CA GLY A 28 4.75 3.63 20.54
C GLY A 28 6.26 3.75 20.27
N SER A 29 7.12 3.17 21.11
CA SER A 29 8.58 3.34 21.03
C SER A 29 9.29 2.12 20.41
N PRO A 30 10.43 2.32 19.71
CA PRO A 30 11.30 1.23 19.29
C PRO A 30 11.82 0.39 20.47
N THR A 31 12.24 -0.82 20.16
CA THR A 31 12.89 -1.76 21.07
C THR A 31 14.21 -2.25 20.45
N GLU A 32 15.09 -2.84 21.26
CA GLU A 32 16.36 -3.43 20.80
C GLU A 32 16.20 -4.81 20.14
N GLU A 33 14.97 -5.34 20.10
CA GLU A 33 14.70 -6.63 19.46
C GLU A 33 14.90 -6.55 17.94
N LYS A 34 15.29 -7.70 17.36
CA LYS A 34 15.32 -7.89 15.91
C LYS A 34 14.27 -8.91 15.48
N ARG A 35 13.53 -8.57 14.43
CA ARG A 35 12.52 -9.45 13.82
C ARG A 35 12.61 -9.41 12.30
N ASN A 36 12.27 -10.52 11.67
CA ASN A 36 12.27 -10.64 10.21
C ASN A 36 10.88 -10.33 9.63
N VAL A 37 10.84 -9.59 8.53
CA VAL A 37 9.63 -9.14 7.84
C VAL A 37 8.78 -10.33 7.36
N LEU A 38 9.37 -11.31 6.68
CA LEU A 38 8.67 -12.50 6.19
C LEU A 38 8.12 -13.35 7.35
N VAL A 39 8.96 -13.63 8.35
CA VAL A 39 8.58 -14.44 9.52
C VAL A 39 7.41 -13.82 10.29
N GLU A 40 7.46 -12.52 10.55
CA GLU A 40 6.38 -11.85 11.29
C GLU A 40 5.12 -11.68 10.43
N SER A 41 5.25 -11.48 9.11
CA SER A 41 4.12 -11.43 8.17
C SER A 41 3.39 -12.78 8.07
N ALA A 42 4.09 -13.89 8.31
CA ALA A 42 3.49 -15.22 8.37
C ALA A 42 2.39 -15.34 9.43
N ARG A 43 2.39 -14.49 10.47
CA ARG A 43 1.32 -14.42 11.48
C ARG A 43 -0.02 -14.03 10.84
N ILE A 44 -0.03 -13.00 10.00
CA ILE A 44 -1.22 -12.54 9.26
C ILE A 44 -1.66 -13.60 8.27
N ALA A 45 -0.70 -14.21 7.57
CA ALA A 45 -0.94 -15.22 6.54
C ALA A 45 -1.27 -16.62 7.09
N ARG A 46 -1.26 -16.81 8.41
CA ARG A 46 -1.40 -18.12 9.07
C ARG A 46 -0.43 -19.18 8.50
N GLY A 47 0.81 -18.76 8.23
CA GLY A 47 1.87 -19.59 7.64
C GLY A 47 1.83 -19.73 6.11
N ASN A 48 0.75 -19.33 5.43
CA ASN A 48 0.64 -19.44 3.98
C ASN A 48 1.19 -18.19 3.28
N ILE A 49 2.51 -18.04 3.32
CA ILE A 49 3.25 -16.91 2.76
C ILE A 49 4.53 -17.38 2.06
N GLN A 50 4.96 -16.64 1.04
CA GLN A 50 6.19 -16.92 0.30
C GLN A 50 7.13 -15.71 0.34
N ASP A 51 8.41 -15.93 0.05
CA ASP A 51 9.35 -14.82 -0.17
C ASP A 51 8.89 -14.02 -1.40
N LEU A 52 8.88 -12.69 -1.29
CA LEU A 52 8.56 -11.80 -2.41
C LEU A 52 9.52 -12.00 -3.59
N ALA A 53 10.76 -12.44 -3.35
CA ALA A 53 11.72 -12.78 -4.40
C ALA A 53 11.24 -13.92 -5.33
N ASP A 54 10.36 -14.80 -4.84
CA ASP A 54 9.84 -15.95 -5.60
C ASP A 54 8.58 -15.60 -6.42
N LEU A 55 8.08 -14.36 -6.32
CA LEU A 55 6.87 -13.94 -7.01
C LEU A 55 7.07 -13.97 -8.53
N LYS A 56 6.19 -14.69 -9.22
CA LYS A 56 6.11 -14.71 -10.69
C LYS A 56 4.88 -13.95 -11.17
N VAL A 57 5.07 -12.76 -11.72
CA VAL A 57 3.96 -11.88 -12.17
C VAL A 57 3.04 -12.56 -13.18
N SER A 58 3.53 -13.52 -13.96
CA SER A 58 2.70 -14.30 -14.89
C SER A 58 1.62 -15.15 -14.21
N GLU A 59 1.76 -15.48 -12.93
CA GLU A 59 0.81 -16.31 -12.16
C GLU A 59 -0.34 -15.51 -11.50
N PHE A 60 -0.36 -14.18 -11.62
CA PHE A 60 -1.32 -13.32 -10.93
C PHE A 60 -1.99 -12.34 -11.86
N ASP A 61 -3.25 -11.99 -11.61
CA ASP A 61 -3.97 -10.98 -12.39
C ASP A 61 -3.75 -9.55 -11.85
N ALA A 62 -3.44 -9.42 -10.56
CA ALA A 62 -3.28 -8.14 -9.86
C ALA A 62 -2.32 -8.25 -8.68
N VAL A 63 -1.90 -7.11 -8.11
CA VAL A 63 -1.17 -7.04 -6.84
C VAL A 63 -1.78 -5.99 -5.92
N ILE A 64 -1.81 -6.26 -4.62
CA ILE A 64 -2.27 -5.31 -3.60
C ILE A 64 -1.19 -5.19 -2.52
N PHE A 65 -0.83 -3.94 -2.18
CA PHE A 65 0.00 -3.62 -1.03
C PHE A 65 -0.89 -2.98 0.07
N PRO A 66 -1.15 -3.72 1.17
CA PRO A 66 -1.76 -3.14 2.36
C PRO A 66 -0.91 -1.99 2.92
N GLY A 67 -1.52 -1.24 3.84
CA GLY A 67 -0.88 -0.11 4.51
C GLY A 67 0.05 -0.48 5.68
N GLY A 68 0.25 0.50 6.55
CA GLY A 68 1.02 0.38 7.79
C GLY A 68 2.44 0.92 7.67
N PHE A 69 2.99 1.39 8.78
CA PHE A 69 4.33 1.99 8.85
C PHE A 69 5.46 1.06 8.39
N GLY A 70 5.24 -0.26 8.41
CA GLY A 70 6.17 -1.23 7.84
C GLY A 70 6.43 -1.00 6.35
N VAL A 71 5.47 -0.44 5.60
CA VAL A 71 5.70 -0.04 4.20
C VAL A 71 6.71 1.11 4.15
N ALA A 72 6.47 2.17 4.91
CA ALA A 72 7.32 3.36 4.96
C ALA A 72 8.71 3.14 5.59
N LYS A 73 8.92 2.01 6.29
CA LYS A 73 10.19 1.67 6.96
C LYS A 73 10.95 0.51 6.33
N ASN A 74 10.25 -0.49 5.80
CA ASN A 74 10.86 -1.73 5.31
C ASN A 74 10.75 -1.88 3.79
N LEU A 75 9.61 -1.49 3.20
CA LEU A 75 9.42 -1.56 1.74
C LEU A 75 9.97 -0.33 1.01
N CYS A 76 10.09 0.78 1.73
CA CYS A 76 10.86 1.96 1.34
C CYS A 76 11.40 2.66 2.61
N SER A 77 12.16 3.73 2.42
CA SER A 77 12.68 4.56 3.51
C SER A 77 11.88 5.84 3.79
N TRP A 78 10.60 5.90 3.36
CA TRP A 78 9.74 7.10 3.49
C TRP A 78 9.67 7.65 4.91
N ALA A 79 9.64 6.78 5.93
CA ALA A 79 9.55 7.20 7.32
C ALA A 79 10.77 7.98 7.84
N VAL A 80 11.91 7.89 7.14
CA VAL A 80 13.16 8.58 7.50
C VAL A 80 13.48 9.67 6.48
N ASP A 81 13.35 9.36 5.19
CA ASP A 81 13.82 10.22 4.10
C ASP A 81 12.68 10.99 3.41
N GLY A 82 11.41 10.75 3.78
CA GLY A 82 10.26 11.38 3.16
C GLY A 82 10.24 11.22 1.63
N LYS A 83 10.09 12.33 0.91
CA LYS A 83 10.09 12.34 -0.56
C LYS A 83 11.42 11.86 -1.16
N ASP A 84 12.53 11.99 -0.45
CA ASP A 84 13.85 11.56 -0.92
C ASP A 84 14.10 10.07 -0.72
N CYS A 85 13.09 9.33 -0.22
CA CYS A 85 13.23 7.91 0.05
C CYS A 85 13.59 7.07 -1.17
N THR A 86 14.11 5.89 -0.86
CA THR A 86 14.34 4.81 -1.81
C THR A 86 13.36 3.69 -1.56
N VAL A 87 12.89 3.05 -2.64
CA VAL A 87 12.04 1.86 -2.57
C VAL A 87 12.94 0.63 -2.63
N ASN A 88 12.67 -0.36 -1.78
CA ASN A 88 13.36 -1.65 -1.79
C ASN A 88 13.38 -2.23 -3.22
N ASN A 89 14.53 -2.76 -3.65
CA ASN A 89 14.73 -3.20 -5.03
C ASN A 89 13.74 -4.28 -5.48
N ILE A 90 13.40 -5.24 -4.61
CA ILE A 90 12.44 -6.32 -4.94
C ILE A 90 11.02 -5.76 -5.04
N VAL A 91 10.65 -4.84 -4.14
CA VAL A 91 9.35 -4.15 -4.18
C VAL A 91 9.21 -3.31 -5.45
N LYS A 92 10.25 -2.54 -5.78
CA LYS A 92 10.31 -1.73 -7.01
C LYS A 92 10.18 -2.61 -8.25
N ALA A 93 10.96 -3.69 -8.33
CA ALA A 93 10.90 -4.64 -9.45
C ALA A 93 9.52 -5.29 -9.58
N THR A 94 8.89 -5.65 -8.45
CA THR A 94 7.52 -6.20 -8.43
C THR A 94 6.53 -5.20 -9.01
N LEU A 95 6.51 -3.96 -8.50
CA LEU A 95 5.62 -2.91 -9.00
C LEU A 95 5.82 -2.68 -10.50
N GLN A 96 7.07 -2.50 -10.93
CA GLN A 96 7.40 -2.28 -12.35
C GLN A 96 6.96 -3.45 -13.24
N ALA A 97 7.07 -4.69 -12.76
CA ALA A 97 6.68 -5.86 -13.52
C ALA A 97 5.14 -5.97 -13.68
N PHE A 98 4.35 -5.70 -12.62
CA PHE A 98 2.89 -5.64 -12.72
C PHE A 98 2.43 -4.50 -13.65
N HIS A 99 3.01 -3.31 -13.52
CA HIS A 99 2.70 -2.17 -14.38
C HIS A 99 3.06 -2.43 -15.85
N SER A 100 4.24 -3.01 -16.11
CA SER A 100 4.67 -3.37 -17.47
C SER A 100 3.76 -4.42 -18.11
N ALA A 101 3.27 -5.37 -17.31
CA ALA A 101 2.30 -6.38 -17.72
C ALA A 101 0.86 -5.83 -17.85
N LYS A 102 0.63 -4.53 -17.59
CA LYS A 102 -0.69 -3.89 -17.59
C LYS A 102 -1.68 -4.57 -16.65
N LYS A 103 -1.18 -5.03 -15.50
CA LYS A 103 -1.96 -5.64 -14.42
C LYS A 103 -2.20 -4.63 -13.31
N PRO A 104 -3.41 -4.54 -12.74
CA PRO A 104 -3.73 -3.52 -11.75
C PRO A 104 -2.95 -3.67 -10.44
N ILE A 105 -2.66 -2.51 -9.85
CA ILE A 105 -1.93 -2.36 -8.59
C ILE A 105 -2.85 -1.64 -7.59
N GLY A 106 -3.18 -2.30 -6.48
CA GLY A 106 -3.91 -1.71 -5.36
C GLY A 106 -2.98 -1.26 -4.25
N LEU A 107 -3.10 -0.03 -3.75
CA LEU A 107 -2.26 0.51 -2.67
C LEU A 107 -3.12 1.18 -1.60
N CYS A 108 -2.95 0.75 -0.35
CA CYS A 108 -3.78 1.20 0.77
C CYS A 108 -2.95 2.03 1.76
N CYS A 109 -3.56 3.06 2.36
CA CYS A 109 -2.96 3.88 3.41
C CYS A 109 -1.71 4.65 2.92
N ILE A 110 -0.53 4.39 3.50
CA ILE A 110 0.73 5.03 3.11
C ILE A 110 1.37 4.41 1.86
N SER A 111 0.97 3.19 1.48
CA SER A 111 1.55 2.47 0.34
C SER A 111 1.49 3.18 -1.04
N PRO A 112 0.56 4.12 -1.31
CA PRO A 112 0.60 4.96 -2.51
C PRO A 112 1.92 5.71 -2.74
N VAL A 113 2.70 6.00 -1.69
CA VAL A 113 4.03 6.63 -1.86
C VAL A 113 4.99 5.76 -2.65
N LEU A 114 4.81 4.44 -2.63
CA LEU A 114 5.59 3.52 -3.46
C LEU A 114 5.33 3.76 -4.95
N ALA A 115 4.07 3.93 -5.36
CA ALA A 115 3.73 4.26 -6.74
C ALA A 115 4.27 5.63 -7.12
N ALA A 116 4.10 6.64 -6.27
CA ALA A 116 4.61 7.99 -6.55
C ALA A 116 6.13 8.02 -6.80
N LYS A 117 6.89 7.15 -6.12
CA LYS A 117 8.34 7.02 -6.32
C LYS A 117 8.74 6.15 -7.52
N VAL A 118 7.89 5.22 -7.94
CA VAL A 118 8.21 4.24 -8.99
C VAL A 118 7.65 4.64 -10.37
N PHE A 119 6.52 5.34 -10.41
CA PHE A 119 5.79 5.69 -11.62
C PHE A 119 5.60 7.22 -11.72
N PRO A 120 6.49 7.91 -12.45
CA PRO A 120 6.37 9.35 -12.67
C PRO A 120 5.00 9.71 -13.27
N GLY A 121 4.36 10.75 -12.73
CA GLY A 121 3.09 11.27 -13.24
C GLY A 121 1.86 10.44 -12.90
N CYS A 122 1.95 9.40 -12.06
CA CYS A 122 0.78 8.65 -11.64
C CYS A 122 -0.19 9.49 -10.78
N GLU A 123 -1.45 9.08 -10.76
CA GLU A 123 -2.46 9.65 -9.85
C GLU A 123 -2.70 8.71 -8.67
N VAL A 124 -2.73 9.26 -7.45
CA VAL A 124 -2.98 8.49 -6.23
C VAL A 124 -3.76 9.32 -5.22
N THR A 125 -4.38 8.66 -4.24
CA THR A 125 -4.89 9.30 -3.02
C THR A 125 -4.22 8.73 -1.78
N VAL A 126 -3.92 9.59 -0.82
CA VAL A 126 -3.65 9.22 0.58
C VAL A 126 -4.69 9.83 1.52
N GLY A 127 -5.82 10.31 0.98
CA GLY A 127 -6.92 10.91 1.72
C GLY A 127 -7.11 12.37 1.34
N GLN A 128 -7.12 13.25 2.33
CA GLN A 128 -7.22 14.70 2.14
C GLN A 128 -5.83 15.36 2.20
N ASP A 129 -5.70 16.51 1.54
CA ASP A 129 -4.49 17.35 1.53
C ASP A 129 -4.43 18.35 2.71
N LYS A 130 -5.45 18.33 3.57
CA LYS A 130 -5.56 19.19 4.76
C LYS A 130 -6.02 18.40 5.97
N ASN A 131 -5.40 18.67 7.11
CA ASN A 131 -5.79 18.10 8.39
C ASN A 131 -6.94 18.89 9.04
N VAL A 132 -8.16 18.69 8.57
CA VAL A 132 -9.35 19.32 9.18
C VAL A 132 -9.83 18.47 10.36
N GLY A 133 -9.94 19.08 11.55
CA GLY A 133 -10.45 18.41 12.74
C GLY A 133 -9.60 17.25 13.26
N GLY A 134 -8.32 17.19 12.88
CA GLY A 134 -7.41 16.11 13.29
C GLY A 134 -7.64 14.77 12.58
N ARG A 135 -8.50 14.73 11.56
CA ARG A 135 -8.85 13.49 10.83
C ARG A 135 -7.73 12.98 9.95
N PHE A 136 -6.88 13.84 9.40
CA PHE A 136 -5.79 13.44 8.49
C PHE A 136 -4.47 13.96 9.05
N PRO A 137 -3.89 13.28 10.07
CA PRO A 137 -2.70 13.75 10.75
C PRO A 137 -1.47 13.90 9.83
N ASP A 138 -1.40 13.11 8.76
CA ASP A 138 -0.26 13.05 7.83
C ASP A 138 -0.60 13.66 6.44
N ALA A 139 -1.46 14.70 6.42
CA ALA A 139 -1.95 15.33 5.20
C ALA A 139 -0.84 15.93 4.31
N GLU A 140 0.32 16.27 4.89
CA GLU A 140 1.52 16.71 4.17
C GLU A 140 2.06 15.65 3.19
N THR A 141 1.70 14.38 3.37
CA THR A 141 2.01 13.31 2.41
C THR A 141 1.45 13.64 1.02
N ALA A 142 0.28 14.28 0.93
CA ALA A 142 -0.30 14.71 -0.35
C ALA A 142 0.61 15.73 -1.07
N THR A 143 1.14 16.71 -0.34
CA THR A 143 2.08 17.71 -0.87
C THR A 143 3.37 17.04 -1.34
N ALA A 144 3.95 16.13 -0.54
CA ALA A 144 5.16 15.41 -0.91
C ALA A 144 4.98 14.58 -2.19
N ILE A 145 3.80 13.97 -2.39
CA ILE A 145 3.45 13.26 -3.64
C ILE A 145 3.43 14.22 -4.84
N GLN A 146 2.90 15.44 -4.67
CA GLN A 146 2.90 16.45 -5.73
C GLN A 146 4.32 16.93 -6.08
N GLU A 147 5.18 17.11 -5.09
CA GLU A 147 6.59 17.47 -5.28
C GLU A 147 7.40 16.39 -6.02
N LEU A 148 6.95 15.13 -5.95
CA LEU A 148 7.49 14.03 -6.75
C LEU A 148 7.01 14.02 -8.21
N GLY A 149 6.22 15.02 -8.62
CA GLY A 149 5.65 15.12 -9.97
C GLY A 149 4.45 14.21 -10.23
N CYS A 150 3.84 13.68 -9.17
CA CYS A 150 2.61 12.89 -9.25
C CYS A 150 1.38 13.73 -8.88
N LYS A 151 0.19 13.23 -9.16
CA LYS A 151 -1.07 13.92 -8.81
C LYS A 151 -1.70 13.28 -7.60
N HIS A 152 -1.79 14.03 -6.50
CA HIS A 152 -2.66 13.67 -5.38
C HIS A 152 -4.11 14.04 -5.70
N VAL A 153 -5.03 13.10 -5.51
CA VAL A 153 -6.48 13.31 -5.64
C VAL A 153 -7.12 13.17 -4.27
N CYS A 154 -7.76 14.23 -3.78
CA CYS A 154 -8.45 14.18 -2.49
C CYS A 154 -9.63 13.20 -2.53
N LYS A 155 -9.69 12.31 -1.54
CA LYS A 155 -10.75 11.30 -1.36
C LYS A 155 -11.13 11.17 0.10
N ASP A 156 -12.40 10.94 0.36
CA ASP A 156 -12.88 10.60 1.69
C ASP A 156 -12.59 9.13 2.02
N VAL A 157 -12.69 8.78 3.31
CA VAL A 157 -12.27 7.46 3.82
C VAL A 157 -13.03 6.28 3.21
N GLY A 158 -14.29 6.48 2.83
CA GLY A 158 -15.11 5.46 2.16
C GLY A 158 -14.85 5.34 0.66
N GLU A 159 -13.93 6.11 0.10
CA GLU A 159 -13.67 6.17 -1.34
C GLU A 159 -12.30 5.60 -1.72
N SER A 160 -12.17 5.23 -3.00
CA SER A 160 -10.90 4.96 -3.66
C SER A 160 -10.73 5.88 -4.87
N HIS A 161 -9.48 6.04 -5.30
CA HIS A 161 -9.10 6.69 -6.55
C HIS A 161 -8.56 5.67 -7.55
N VAL A 162 -8.90 5.85 -8.82
CA VAL A 162 -8.44 4.99 -9.93
C VAL A 162 -7.70 5.85 -10.94
N ASP A 163 -6.40 5.60 -11.09
CA ASP A 163 -5.62 6.03 -12.25
C ASP A 163 -5.79 4.97 -13.35
N SER A 164 -6.75 5.20 -14.25
CA SER A 164 -7.07 4.28 -15.34
C SER A 164 -5.92 4.10 -16.34
N THR A 165 -5.06 5.12 -16.48
CA THR A 165 -3.93 5.09 -17.42
C THR A 165 -2.85 4.13 -16.94
N ASN A 166 -2.54 4.17 -15.64
CA ASN A 166 -1.53 3.32 -15.02
C ASN A 166 -2.10 2.04 -14.38
N LYS A 167 -3.43 1.88 -14.34
CA LYS A 167 -4.15 0.86 -13.58
C LYS A 167 -3.76 0.80 -12.10
N ILE A 168 -3.63 1.98 -11.48
CA ILE A 168 -3.31 2.10 -10.05
C ILE A 168 -4.58 2.49 -9.31
N VAL A 169 -4.92 1.73 -8.27
CA VAL A 169 -6.08 1.97 -7.41
C VAL A 169 -5.61 2.23 -6.00
N THR A 170 -6.08 3.32 -5.38
CA THR A 170 -5.62 3.73 -4.05
C THR A 170 -6.75 4.13 -3.12
N THR A 171 -6.58 3.93 -1.82
CA THR A 171 -7.51 4.41 -0.77
C THR A 171 -6.73 4.76 0.50
N CYS A 172 -7.25 5.72 1.28
CA CYS A 172 -6.53 6.32 2.40
C CYS A 172 -6.56 5.49 3.69
N ALA A 173 -7.60 4.68 3.92
CA ALA A 173 -7.74 3.83 5.11
C ALA A 173 -7.34 4.55 6.41
N PHE A 174 -6.32 4.05 7.11
CA PHE A 174 -5.85 4.58 8.40
C PHE A 174 -5.03 5.88 8.31
N MET A 175 -4.78 6.42 7.11
CA MET A 175 -4.36 7.83 6.98
C MET A 175 -5.46 8.79 7.49
N CYS A 176 -6.71 8.29 7.55
CA CYS A 176 -7.84 8.95 8.19
C CYS A 176 -8.13 8.37 9.58
N LYS A 177 -8.32 9.21 10.58
CA LYS A 177 -8.96 8.85 11.85
C LYS A 177 -10.47 8.75 11.61
N ALA A 178 -10.93 7.53 11.39
CA ALA A 178 -12.33 7.21 11.11
C ALA A 178 -12.76 5.90 11.81
N PRO A 179 -14.07 5.68 11.99
CA PRO A 179 -14.59 4.38 12.40
C PRO A 179 -14.12 3.24 11.49
N LEU A 180 -13.85 2.07 12.06
CA LEU A 180 -13.32 0.92 11.33
C LEU A 180 -14.20 0.48 10.14
N HIS A 181 -15.52 0.64 10.25
CA HIS A 181 -16.44 0.27 9.17
C HIS A 181 -16.28 1.18 7.94
N GLU A 182 -16.05 2.48 8.13
CA GLU A 182 -15.79 3.41 7.00
C GLU A 182 -14.46 3.06 6.31
N ILE A 183 -13.44 2.71 7.09
CA ILE A 183 -12.15 2.23 6.57
C ILE A 183 -12.32 0.94 5.78
N PHE A 184 -13.12 -0.01 6.31
CA PHE A 184 -13.45 -1.25 5.63
C PHE A 184 -14.17 -0.99 4.30
N ASP A 185 -15.13 -0.08 4.27
CA ASP A 185 -15.86 0.29 3.06
C ASP A 185 -14.91 0.86 2.00
N GLY A 186 -14.02 1.78 2.38
CA GLY A 186 -12.99 2.33 1.49
C GLY A 186 -12.05 1.27 0.91
N ILE A 187 -11.54 0.37 1.75
CA ILE A 187 -10.75 -0.80 1.29
C ILE A 187 -11.57 -1.69 0.36
N GLY A 188 -12.84 -1.91 0.66
CA GLY A 188 -13.77 -2.65 -0.18
C GLY A 188 -13.93 -2.04 -1.58
N THR A 189 -14.02 -0.71 -1.68
CA THR A 189 -14.05 -0.03 -2.98
C THR A 189 -12.74 -0.24 -3.75
N MET A 190 -11.58 -0.09 -3.10
CA MET A 190 -10.27 -0.31 -3.72
C MET A 190 -10.14 -1.73 -4.27
N VAL A 191 -10.48 -2.75 -3.48
CA VAL A 191 -10.45 -4.15 -3.93
C VAL A 191 -11.43 -4.35 -5.10
N GLY A 192 -12.63 -3.79 -5.01
CA GLY A 192 -13.63 -3.86 -6.08
C GLY A 192 -13.15 -3.28 -7.41
N GLU A 193 -12.47 -2.12 -7.39
CA GLU A 193 -11.91 -1.49 -8.59
C GLU A 193 -10.70 -2.25 -9.15
N VAL A 194 -9.80 -2.77 -8.30
CA VAL A 194 -8.69 -3.63 -8.75
C VAL A 194 -9.22 -4.82 -9.54
N LEU A 195 -10.29 -5.45 -9.06
CA LEU A 195 -10.88 -6.62 -9.70
C LEU A 195 -11.63 -6.32 -11.00
N LYS A 196 -12.10 -5.09 -11.20
CA LYS A 196 -12.69 -4.66 -12.47
C LYS A 196 -11.63 -4.44 -13.54
N LEU A 197 -10.39 -4.14 -13.15
CA LEU A 197 -9.27 -3.84 -14.04
C LEU A 197 -8.38 -5.06 -14.36
N ALA A 198 -8.57 -6.15 -13.61
CA ALA A 198 -7.82 -7.41 -13.67
C ALA A 198 -8.28 -8.31 -14.81
#